data_AF-A0A1G7U7N3-F1
#
_entry.id   AF-A0A1G7U7N3-F1
#
_cell.length_a   1.000
_cell.length_b   1.000
_cell.length_c   1.000
_cell.angle_alpha   90.00
_cell.angle_beta   90.00
_cell.angle_gamma   90.00
#
_symmetry.space_group_name_H-M   'P 1'
#
loop_
_entity.id
_entity.type
_entity.pdbx_description
1 polymer ?
#
loop_
_entity_poly.entity_id
_entity_poly.type
_entity_poly.pdbx_seq_one_letter_code
_entity_poly.pdbx_strand_id
1 'polypeptide(L)'
;MAQVISLMLGGMVLISGFAAYGSVPGDVLYPLKRAAENTLLNLSTSDVERAQRELVSARTRAEEVAALLGSPERGNLVGTTLKDMEVTTRLAIDTLSRVRHRGSGERADLQRFAKEQRNMVEPMLRQMDAETQRQANGYLNLIDGLASPD
;
A
#
# COMPACT_ATOMS: atom_id res chain seq x y z
N MET A 1 6.20 -21.79 39.59
CA MET A 1 4.97 -21.41 38.84
C MET A 1 5.08 -20.02 38.20
N ALA A 2 6.25 -19.60 37.67
CA ALA A 2 6.42 -18.25 37.10
C ALA A 2 7.33 -18.19 35.86
N GLN A 3 7.53 -19.32 35.15
CA GLN A 3 8.36 -19.35 33.94
C GLN A 3 7.61 -19.80 32.68
N VAL A 4 6.33 -20.19 32.79
CA VAL A 4 5.53 -20.69 31.65
C VAL A 4 4.68 -19.58 31.01
N ILE A 5 4.55 -18.41 31.65
CA ILE A 5 3.67 -17.32 31.18
C ILE A 5 4.35 -16.43 30.12
N SER A 6 5.69 -16.31 30.16
CA SER A 6 6.41 -15.43 29.21
C SER A 6 6.51 -16.01 27.79
N LEU A 7 6.45 -17.34 27.62
CA LEU A 7 6.55 -17.97 26.30
C LEU A 7 5.20 -17.98 25.55
N MET A 8 4.08 -17.96 26.26
CA MET A 8 2.74 -17.85 25.67
C MET A 8 2.43 -16.43 25.18
N LEU A 9 2.90 -15.40 25.89
CA LEU A 9 2.77 -14.00 25.45
C LEU A 9 3.67 -13.69 24.23
N GLY A 10 4.90 -14.23 24.21
CA GLY A 10 5.80 -14.07 23.05
C GLY A 10 5.31 -14.81 21.79
N GLY A 11 4.78 -16.03 21.95
CA GLY A 11 4.23 -16.82 20.84
C GLY A 11 2.98 -16.19 20.20
N MET A 12 2.07 -15.66 21.01
CA MET A 12 0.87 -14.97 20.49
C MET A 12 1.20 -13.64 19.82
N VAL A 13 2.18 -12.89 20.34
CA VAL A 13 2.64 -11.63 19.72
C VAL A 13 3.33 -11.89 18.37
N LEU A 14 4.18 -12.92 18.27
CA LEU A 14 4.88 -13.25 17.01
C LEU A 14 3.92 -13.84 15.95
N ILE A 15 2.98 -14.70 16.34
CA ILE A 15 1.95 -15.23 15.42
C ILE A 15 0.99 -14.12 14.98
N SER A 16 0.62 -13.21 15.90
CA SER A 16 -0.22 -12.05 15.58
C SER A 16 0.48 -11.04 14.66
N GLY A 17 1.81 -10.93 14.72
CA GLY A 17 2.60 -10.03 13.86
C GLY A 17 2.54 -10.43 12.39
N PHE A 18 2.76 -11.72 12.08
CA PHE A 18 2.66 -12.22 10.69
C PHE A 18 1.21 -12.22 10.19
N ALA A 19 0.24 -12.61 11.04
CA ALA A 19 -1.16 -12.58 10.69
C ALA A 19 -1.68 -11.14 10.45
N ALA A 20 -1.22 -10.17 11.24
CA ALA A 20 -1.52 -8.76 11.01
C ALA A 20 -0.83 -8.24 9.74
N TYR A 21 0.42 -8.61 9.47
CA TYR A 21 1.13 -8.20 8.25
C TYR A 21 0.39 -8.64 6.98
N GLY A 22 -0.07 -9.89 6.94
CA GLY A 22 -0.86 -10.43 5.82
C GLY A 22 -2.34 -10.05 5.83
N SER A 23 -2.82 -9.35 6.86
CA SER A 23 -4.24 -8.98 6.96
C SER A 23 -4.62 -7.97 5.89
N VAL A 24 -5.84 -8.11 5.38
CA VAL A 24 -6.44 -7.24 4.37
C VAL A 24 -7.70 -6.57 4.94
N PRO A 25 -8.24 -5.52 4.29
CA PRO A 25 -9.46 -4.88 4.74
C PRO A 25 -10.58 -5.88 5.06
N GLY A 26 -11.20 -5.70 6.23
CA GLY A 26 -12.24 -6.60 6.75
C GLY A 26 -11.70 -7.70 7.69
N ASP A 27 -10.40 -7.95 7.74
CA ASP A 27 -9.82 -8.87 8.72
C ASP A 27 -9.75 -8.26 10.12
N VAL A 28 -9.88 -9.12 11.15
CA VAL A 28 -9.86 -8.71 12.57
C VAL A 28 -8.59 -7.94 12.95
N LEU A 29 -7.44 -8.31 12.38
CA LEU A 29 -6.14 -7.69 12.68
C LEU A 29 -5.79 -6.52 11.74
N TYR A 30 -6.64 -6.19 10.77
CA TYR A 30 -6.38 -5.10 9.83
C TYR A 30 -6.22 -3.72 10.49
N PRO A 31 -7.05 -3.33 11.49
CA PRO A 31 -6.82 -2.08 12.19
C PRO A 31 -5.45 -2.01 12.89
N LEU A 32 -4.96 -3.14 13.40
CA LEU A 32 -3.63 -3.23 14.02
C LEU A 32 -2.52 -3.04 12.98
N LYS A 33 -2.65 -3.65 11.79
CA LYS A 33 -1.75 -3.43 10.65
C LYS A 33 -1.66 -1.94 10.31
N ARG A 34 -2.81 -1.27 10.13
CA ARG A 34 -2.88 0.15 9.79
C ARG A 34 -2.28 1.04 10.88
N ALA A 35 -2.49 0.72 12.16
CA ALA A 35 -1.86 1.45 13.27
C ALA A 35 -0.33 1.34 13.26
N ALA A 36 0.21 0.15 12.95
CA ALA A 36 1.66 -0.06 12.83
C ALA A 36 2.24 0.71 11.64
N GLU A 37 1.61 0.65 10.46
CA GLU A 37 2.02 1.42 9.28
C GLU A 37 1.99 2.94 9.54
N ASN A 38 0.95 3.45 10.20
CA ASN A 38 0.85 4.86 10.56
C ASN A 38 1.92 5.28 11.57
N THR A 39 2.27 4.41 12.51
CA THR A 39 3.37 4.67 13.45
C THR A 39 4.68 4.81 12.69
N LEU A 40 4.94 3.90 11.75
CA LEU A 40 6.12 3.94 10.89
C LEU A 40 6.17 5.22 10.03
N LEU A 41 5.04 5.65 9.47
CA LEU A 41 4.93 6.91 8.73
C LEU A 41 5.23 8.13 9.62
N ASN A 42 4.72 8.14 10.85
CA ASN A 42 4.94 9.24 11.80
C ASN A 42 6.37 9.31 12.33
N LEU A 43 7.09 8.18 12.32
CA LEU A 43 8.50 8.11 12.73
C LEU A 43 9.47 8.48 11.60
N SER A 44 9.00 8.75 10.39
CA SER A 44 9.85 9.23 9.30
C SER A 44 10.54 10.54 9.68
N THR A 45 11.86 10.56 9.52
CA THR A 45 12.73 11.69 9.90
C THR A 45 12.93 12.70 8.78
N SER A 46 12.52 12.37 7.56
CA SER A 46 12.60 13.22 6.39
C SER A 46 11.38 13.05 5.47
N ASP A 47 11.11 14.06 4.64
CA ASP A 47 10.07 14.02 3.62
C ASP A 47 10.33 12.90 2.60
N VAL A 48 11.59 12.63 2.26
CA VAL A 48 11.97 11.52 1.37
C VAL A 48 11.63 10.18 2.00
N GLU A 49 12.03 9.96 3.26
CA GLU A 49 11.69 8.73 3.99
C GLU A 49 10.18 8.56 4.13
N ARG A 50 9.45 9.64 4.44
CA ARG A 50 7.99 9.64 4.50
C ARG A 50 7.39 9.23 3.16
N ALA A 51 7.82 9.86 2.06
CA ALA A 51 7.31 9.52 0.74
C ALA A 51 7.61 8.07 0.34
N GLN A 52 8.81 7.56 0.66
CA GLN A 52 9.15 6.16 0.43
C GLN A 52 8.21 5.20 1.19
N ARG A 53 7.88 5.51 2.44
CA ARG A 53 6.91 4.73 3.23
C ARG A 53 5.49 4.82 2.66
N GLU A 54 5.07 5.97 2.15
CA GLU A 54 3.79 6.12 1.44
C GLU A 54 3.76 5.27 0.16
N LEU A 55 4.84 5.23 -0.63
CA LEU A 55 4.95 4.34 -1.81
C LEU A 55 4.89 2.86 -1.41
N VAL A 56 5.52 2.48 -0.30
CA VAL A 56 5.39 1.12 0.25
C VAL A 56 3.94 0.83 0.63
N SER A 57 3.26 1.77 1.30
CA SER A 57 1.84 1.61 1.65
C SER A 57 0.97 1.42 0.40
N ALA A 58 1.19 2.22 -0.64
CA ALA A 58 0.50 2.07 -1.91
C ALA A 58 0.73 0.69 -2.57
N ARG A 59 1.95 0.13 -2.48
CA ARG A 59 2.22 -1.24 -2.94
C ARG A 59 1.45 -2.27 -2.11
N THR A 60 1.44 -2.13 -0.79
CA THR A 60 0.66 -2.99 0.10
C THR A 60 -0.85 -2.92 -0.21
N ARG A 61 -1.40 -1.75 -0.55
CA ARG A 61 -2.81 -1.65 -0.96
C ARG A 61 -3.09 -2.35 -2.29
N ALA A 62 -2.16 -2.35 -3.24
CA ALA A 62 -2.30 -3.12 -4.48
C ALA A 62 -2.36 -4.63 -4.21
N GLU A 63 -1.53 -5.13 -3.29
CA GLU A 63 -1.56 -6.54 -2.84
C GLU A 63 -2.89 -6.88 -2.14
N GLU A 64 -3.42 -5.97 -1.33
CA GLU A 64 -4.73 -6.14 -0.69
C GLU A 64 -5.88 -6.14 -1.69
N VAL A 65 -5.84 -5.28 -2.71
CA VAL A 65 -6.79 -5.32 -3.83
C VAL A 65 -6.75 -6.70 -4.50
N ALA A 66 -5.56 -7.25 -4.75
CA ALA A 66 -5.40 -8.59 -5.31
C ALA A 66 -6.09 -9.66 -4.46
N ALA A 67 -5.85 -9.63 -3.15
CA ALA A 67 -6.40 -10.59 -2.20
C ALA A 67 -7.92 -10.47 -2.07
N LEU A 68 -8.44 -9.24 -2.06
CA LEU A 68 -9.88 -8.96 -2.00
C LEU A 68 -10.61 -9.43 -3.26
N LEU A 69 -10.00 -9.28 -4.45
CA LEU A 69 -10.56 -9.80 -5.70
C LEU A 69 -10.68 -11.33 -5.71
N GLY A 70 -9.83 -12.03 -4.96
CA GLY A 70 -9.95 -13.47 -4.72
C GLY A 70 -11.06 -13.87 -3.73
N SER A 71 -11.75 -12.90 -3.12
CA SER A 71 -12.75 -13.11 -2.06
C SER A 71 -14.10 -12.44 -2.42
N PRO A 72 -15.03 -13.14 -3.10
CA PRO A 72 -16.26 -12.54 -3.62
C PRO A 72 -17.11 -11.79 -2.57
N GLU A 73 -17.13 -12.29 -1.33
CA GLU A 73 -17.88 -11.68 -0.22
C GLU A 73 -17.35 -10.31 0.23
N ARG A 74 -16.14 -9.94 -0.19
CA ARG A 74 -15.43 -8.71 0.18
C ARG A 74 -15.26 -7.75 -1.00
N GLY A 75 -15.96 -7.97 -2.11
CA GLY A 75 -15.85 -7.15 -3.32
C GLY A 75 -16.10 -5.66 -3.07
N ASN A 76 -16.98 -5.32 -2.13
CA ASN A 76 -17.28 -3.94 -1.73
C ASN A 76 -16.07 -3.19 -1.13
N LEU A 77 -15.06 -3.91 -0.64
CA LEU A 77 -13.86 -3.31 -0.08
C LEU A 77 -12.82 -2.94 -1.16
N VAL A 78 -12.91 -3.55 -2.36
CA VAL A 78 -11.93 -3.36 -3.44
C VAL A 78 -11.81 -1.87 -3.83
N GLY A 79 -12.92 -1.20 -4.11
CA GLY A 79 -12.92 0.21 -4.49
C GLY A 79 -12.38 1.14 -3.38
N THR A 80 -12.68 0.84 -2.12
CA THR A 80 -12.15 1.63 -0.99
C THR A 80 -10.64 1.46 -0.83
N THR A 81 -10.13 0.23 -0.97
CA THR A 81 -8.70 -0.07 -0.90
C THR A 81 -7.94 0.55 -2.08
N LEU A 82 -8.53 0.51 -3.27
CA LEU A 82 -7.97 1.14 -4.46
C LEU A 82 -7.92 2.67 -4.33
N LYS A 83 -8.93 3.27 -3.70
CA LYS A 83 -8.91 4.70 -3.39
C LYS A 83 -7.82 5.04 -2.37
N ASP A 84 -7.60 4.21 -1.35
CA ASP A 84 -6.50 4.41 -0.38
C ASP A 84 -5.13 4.30 -1.05
N MET A 85 -4.96 3.35 -1.96
CA MET A 85 -3.77 3.23 -2.82
C MET A 85 -3.51 4.49 -3.65
N GLU A 86 -4.55 5.05 -4.28
CA GLU A 86 -4.44 6.28 -5.06
C GLU A 86 -4.04 7.47 -4.17
N VAL A 87 -4.71 7.63 -3.02
CA VAL A 87 -4.45 8.73 -2.08
C VAL A 87 -3.01 8.68 -1.57
N THR A 88 -2.54 7.52 -1.08
CA THR A 88 -1.16 7.33 -0.60
C THR A 88 -0.12 7.59 -1.70
N THR A 89 -0.40 7.15 -2.93
CA THR A 89 0.46 7.44 -4.10
C THR A 89 0.54 8.94 -4.38
N ARG A 90 -0.58 9.67 -4.36
CA ARG A 90 -0.60 11.13 -4.54
C ARG A 90 0.18 11.86 -3.45
N LEU A 91 0.02 11.45 -2.19
CA LEU A 91 0.77 12.02 -1.06
C LEU A 91 2.28 11.83 -1.21
N ALA A 92 2.71 10.65 -1.68
CA ALA A 92 4.12 10.39 -1.94
C ALA A 92 4.68 11.29 -3.05
N ILE A 93 3.98 11.39 -4.18
CA ILE A 93 4.38 12.23 -5.33
C ILE A 93 4.47 13.70 -4.90
N ASP A 94 3.45 14.19 -4.22
CA ASP A 94 3.38 15.56 -3.73
C ASP A 94 4.52 15.87 -2.74
N THR A 95 4.78 14.96 -1.80
CA THR A 95 5.90 15.08 -0.87
C THR A 95 7.24 15.12 -1.60
N LEU A 96 7.49 14.21 -2.55
CA LEU A 96 8.74 14.20 -3.33
C LEU A 96 8.88 15.44 -4.22
N SER A 97 7.78 15.99 -4.73
CA SER A 97 7.80 17.20 -5.54
C SER A 97 8.25 18.43 -4.76
N ARG A 98 7.93 18.49 -3.45
CA ARG A 98 8.28 19.60 -2.56
C ARG A 98 9.75 19.63 -2.16
N VAL A 99 10.44 18.49 -2.17
CA VAL A 99 11.81 18.37 -1.65
C VAL A 99 12.85 19.13 -2.48
N ARG A 100 12.45 19.90 -3.53
CA ARG A 100 13.28 20.80 -4.36
C ARG A 100 14.59 20.12 -4.77
N HIS A 101 14.61 19.62 -5.99
CA HIS A 101 15.66 18.83 -6.65
C HIS A 101 15.34 17.33 -6.58
N ARG A 102 14.52 16.86 -7.54
CA ARG A 102 14.59 15.46 -7.97
C ARG A 102 16.03 15.22 -8.37
N GLY A 103 16.82 14.59 -7.50
CA GLY A 103 18.00 13.89 -7.96
C GLY A 103 17.56 12.88 -9.01
N SER A 104 18.48 12.47 -9.87
CA SER A 104 18.21 11.41 -10.84
C SER A 104 17.72 10.11 -10.17
N GLY A 105 18.11 9.89 -8.90
CA GLY A 105 17.69 8.77 -8.06
C GLY A 105 16.19 8.74 -7.76
N GLU A 106 15.62 9.80 -7.20
CA GLU A 106 14.20 9.83 -6.81
C GLU A 106 13.29 9.70 -8.03
N ARG A 107 13.70 10.25 -9.17
CA ARG A 107 12.99 10.07 -10.43
C ARG A 107 13.01 8.60 -10.88
N ALA A 108 14.17 7.96 -10.87
CA ALA A 108 14.31 6.56 -11.26
C ALA A 108 13.49 5.64 -10.33
N ASP A 109 13.40 6.00 -9.05
CA ASP A 109 12.59 5.28 -8.06
C ASP A 109 11.09 5.42 -8.34
N LEU A 110 10.61 6.61 -8.68
CA LEU A 110 9.22 6.83 -9.08
C LEU A 110 8.86 6.10 -10.39
N GLN A 111 9.74 6.10 -11.38
CA GLN A 111 9.55 5.36 -12.63
C GLN A 111 9.48 3.84 -12.37
N ARG A 112 10.36 3.32 -11.51
CA ARG A 112 10.36 1.92 -11.11
C ARG A 112 9.09 1.56 -10.35
N PHE A 113 8.69 2.39 -9.38
CA PHE A 113 7.43 2.24 -8.66
C PHE A 113 6.24 2.20 -9.60
N ALA A 114 6.13 3.15 -10.54
CA ALA A 114 5.03 3.21 -11.49
C ALA A 114 4.95 1.95 -12.36
N LYS A 115 6.10 1.47 -12.86
CA LYS A 115 6.16 0.22 -13.64
C LYS A 115 5.70 -0.99 -12.83
N GLU A 116 6.18 -1.13 -11.59
CA GLU A 116 5.81 -2.24 -10.71
C GLU A 116 4.31 -2.20 -10.36
N GLN A 117 3.80 -1.02 -10.02
CA GLN A 117 2.38 -0.82 -9.72
C GLN A 117 1.48 -1.13 -10.91
N ARG A 118 1.86 -0.66 -12.10
CA ARG A 118 1.14 -0.94 -13.34
C ARG A 118 1.07 -2.45 -13.60
N ASN A 119 2.21 -3.15 -13.48
CA ASN A 119 2.28 -4.59 -13.66
C ASN A 119 1.41 -5.37 -12.66
N MET A 120 1.19 -4.82 -11.46
CA MET A 120 0.31 -5.43 -10.46
C MET A 120 -1.16 -5.13 -10.75
N VAL A 121 -1.52 -3.87 -11.00
CA VAL A 121 -2.92 -3.41 -11.08
C VAL A 121 -3.58 -3.71 -12.43
N GLU A 122 -2.86 -3.60 -13.55
CA GLU A 122 -3.45 -3.78 -14.89
C GLU A 122 -4.10 -5.18 -15.09
N PRO A 123 -3.47 -6.30 -14.68
CA PRO A 123 -4.11 -7.62 -14.79
C PRO A 123 -5.39 -7.77 -13.96
N MET A 124 -5.51 -7.02 -12.86
CA MET A 124 -6.65 -7.07 -11.94
C MET A 124 -7.92 -6.46 -12.53
N LEU A 125 -7.80 -5.56 -13.50
CA LEU A 125 -8.94 -4.88 -14.15
C LEU A 125 -10.02 -5.87 -14.59
N ARG A 126 -9.61 -7.03 -15.12
CA ARG A 126 -10.56 -8.04 -15.64
C ARG A 126 -11.42 -8.71 -14.57
N GLN A 127 -11.03 -8.61 -13.30
CA GLN A 127 -11.74 -9.19 -12.16
C GLN A 127 -12.63 -8.17 -11.44
N MET A 128 -12.46 -6.88 -11.76
CA MET A 128 -13.17 -5.77 -11.13
C MET A 128 -14.53 -5.52 -11.82
N ASP A 129 -15.50 -5.02 -11.06
CA ASP A 129 -16.72 -4.46 -11.61
C ASP A 129 -16.47 -3.14 -12.38
N ALA A 130 -17.48 -2.66 -13.11
CA ALA A 130 -17.35 -1.48 -13.96
C ALA A 130 -16.97 -0.20 -13.20
N GLU A 131 -17.38 -0.06 -11.93
CA GLU A 131 -17.04 1.12 -11.14
C GLU A 131 -15.59 1.08 -10.68
N THR A 132 -15.18 -0.05 -10.12
CA THR A 132 -13.82 -0.29 -9.65
C THR A 132 -12.83 -0.24 -10.82
N GLN A 133 -13.20 -0.74 -12.01
CA GLN A 133 -12.40 -0.58 -13.23
C GLN A 133 -12.18 0.89 -13.60
N ARG A 134 -13.20 1.76 -13.47
CA ARG A 134 -13.03 3.20 -13.75
C ARG A 134 -12.05 3.84 -12.77
N GLN A 135 -12.16 3.51 -11.49
CA GLN A 135 -11.24 3.99 -10.46
C GLN A 135 -9.81 3.49 -10.73
N ALA A 136 -9.65 2.21 -11.03
CA ALA A 136 -8.35 1.61 -11.33
C ALA A 136 -7.70 2.21 -12.58
N ASN A 137 -8.47 2.48 -13.64
CA ASN A 137 -7.96 3.20 -14.81
C ASN A 137 -7.53 4.63 -14.48
N GLY A 138 -8.26 5.32 -13.59
CA GLY A 138 -7.85 6.63 -13.07
C GLY A 138 -6.51 6.57 -12.36
N TYR A 139 -6.29 5.54 -11.55
CA TYR A 139 -5.00 5.28 -10.90
C TYR A 139 -3.89 4.93 -11.90
N LEU A 140 -4.15 4.09 -12.89
CA LEU A 140 -3.18 3.75 -13.94
C LEU A 140 -2.72 5.00 -14.70
N ASN A 141 -3.66 5.88 -15.06
CA ASN A 141 -3.35 7.17 -15.68
C ASN A 141 -2.48 8.07 -14.79
N LEU A 142 -2.71 8.07 -13.46
CA LEU A 142 -1.89 8.81 -12.51
C LEU A 142 -0.43 8.32 -12.53
N ILE A 143 -0.20 7.00 -12.49
CA ILE A 143 1.15 6.44 -12.42
C ILE A 143 1.87 6.44 -13.77
N ASP A 144 1.15 6.39 -14.90
CA ASP A 144 1.74 6.51 -16.24
C ASP A 144 2.42 7.88 -16.45
N GLY A 145 1.88 8.93 -15.83
CA GLY A 145 2.51 10.25 -15.78
C GLY A 145 3.88 10.26 -15.07
N LEU A 146 4.15 9.30 -14.19
CA LEU A 146 5.44 9.14 -13.51
C LEU A 146 6.44 8.31 -14.32
N ALA A 147 5.94 7.37 -15.13
CA ALA A 147 6.76 6.45 -15.91
C ALA A 147 7.33 7.09 -17.19
N SER A 148 6.75 8.20 -17.65
CA SER A 148 7.14 8.85 -18.90
C SER A 148 8.58 9.42 -18.85
N PRO A 149 9.41 9.20 -19.89
CA PRO A 149 10.62 10.01 -20.09
C PRO A 149 10.21 11.46 -20.41
N ASP A 150 11.04 12.44 -20.00
CA ASP A 150 10.85 13.84 -20.41
C ASP A 150 11.02 14.00 -21.93
#